data_AF-A0AAW2UGD6-F1
#
_entry.id   AF-A0AAW2UGD6-F1
#
_cell.length_a   1.000
_cell.length_b   1.000
_cell.length_c   1.000
_cell.angle_alpha   90.00
_cell.angle_beta   90.00
_cell.angle_gamma   90.00
#
_symmetry.space_group_name_H-M   'P 1'
#
loop_
_entity.id
_entity.type
_entity.pdbx_description
1 polymer ?
#
loop_
_entity_poly.entity_id
_entity_poly.type
_entity_poly.pdbx_seq_one_letter_code
_entity_poly.pdbx_strand_id
1 'polypeptide(L)' 'MKLPEMKLPEKFLVMSIMDKFSKSWENFGMTLKHQKGRLSLDDLMIAISIEEEHRNQTHKMPVEHHPRANLIVGK' A
#
# COMPACT_ATOMS: atom_id res chain seq x y z
N MET A 1 -32.26 -7.50 28.86
CA MET A 1 -30.95 -6.87 29.11
C MET A 1 -30.37 -6.45 27.77
N LYS A 2 -29.95 -5.19 27.61
CA LYS A 2 -29.20 -4.76 26.41
C LYS A 2 -27.71 -4.96 26.69
N LEU A 3 -27.03 -5.70 25.83
CA LEU A 3 -25.57 -5.79 25.88
C LEU A 3 -24.98 -4.40 25.59
N PRO A 4 -23.96 -3.96 26.35
CA PRO A 4 -23.28 -2.71 26.06
C PRO A 4 -22.66 -2.78 24.67
N GLU A 5 -22.79 -1.69 23.92
CA GLU A 5 -22.21 -1.54 22.59
C GLU A 5 -20.67 -1.53 22.73
N MET A 6 -20.04 -2.68 22.51
CA MET A 6 -18.59 -2.80 22.49
C MET A 6 -18.08 -2.39 21.10
N LYS A 7 -17.47 -1.21 21.02
CA LYS A 7 -16.73 -0.80 19.82
C LYS A 7 -15.41 -1.56 19.77
N LEU A 8 -15.17 -2.29 18.68
CA LEU A 8 -13.91 -2.97 18.46
C LEU A 8 -12.80 -1.93 18.30
N PRO A 9 -11.66 -2.06 18.99
CA PRO A 9 -10.54 -1.14 18.81
C PRO A 9 -10.07 -1.14 17.35
N GLU A 10 -9.83 0.04 16.80
CA GLU A 10 -9.50 0.28 15.39
C GLU A 10 -8.34 -0.58 14.87
N LYS A 11 -7.30 -0.78 15.70
CA LYS A 11 -6.16 -1.65 15.37
C LYS A 11 -6.58 -3.06 14.93
N PHE A 12 -7.65 -3.61 15.51
CA PHE A 12 -8.14 -4.93 15.13
C PHE A 12 -8.88 -4.91 13.80
N LEU A 13 -9.59 -3.82 13.49
CA LEU A 13 -10.21 -3.62 12.17
C LEU A 13 -9.12 -3.53 11.10
N VAL A 14 -8.09 -2.71 11.31
CA VAL A 14 -6.94 -2.56 10.41
C VAL A 14 -6.26 -3.92 10.17
N MET A 15 -5.94 -4.66 11.23
CA MET A 15 -5.33 -5.99 11.10
C MET A 15 -6.24 -6.96 10.33
N SER A 16 -7.55 -6.94 10.60
CA SER A 16 -8.52 -7.81 9.91
C SER A 16 -8.61 -7.51 8.42
N ILE A 17 -8.51 -6.25 8.02
CA ILE A 17 -8.49 -5.86 6.60
C ILE A 17 -7.19 -6.33 5.94
N MET A 18 -6.04 -6.12 6.58
CA MET A 18 -4.74 -6.57 6.06
C MET A 18 -4.69 -8.09 5.85
N ASP A 19 -5.27 -8.87 6.77
CA ASP A 19 -5.33 -10.33 6.67
C ASP A 19 -6.27 -10.81 5.55
N LYS A 20 -7.14 -9.94 5.03
CA LYS A 20 -8.05 -10.23 3.91
C LYS A 20 -7.47 -9.83 2.54
N PHE A 21 -6.26 -9.25 2.51
CA PHE A 21 -5.60 -8.97 1.24
C PHE A 21 -5.37 -10.25 0.43
N SER A 22 -5.61 -10.17 -0.87
CA SER A 22 -5.33 -11.28 -1.78
C SER A 22 -3.82 -11.47 -1.96
N LYS A 23 -3.39 -12.64 -2.45
CA LYS A 23 -1.96 -12.95 -2.65
C LYS A 23 -1.23 -11.92 -3.52
N SER A 24 -1.92 -11.30 -4.49
CA SER A 24 -1.31 -10.25 -5.33
C SER A 24 -0.95 -8.98 -4.54
N TRP A 25 -1.48 -8.80 -3.33
CA TRP A 25 -1.21 -7.69 -2.42
C TRP A 25 -0.27 -8.07 -1.26
N GLU A 26 0.29 -9.28 -1.26
CA GLU A 26 1.14 -9.77 -0.15
C GLU A 26 2.34 -8.86 0.12
N ASN A 27 3.04 -8.41 -0.93
CA ASN A 27 4.18 -7.50 -0.80
C ASN A 27 3.78 -6.17 -0.14
N PHE A 28 2.63 -5.60 -0.52
CA PHE A 28 2.09 -4.39 0.11
C PHE A 28 1.68 -4.66 1.57
N GLY A 29 1.04 -5.80 1.85
CA GLY A 29 0.73 -6.21 3.22
C GLY A 29 1.99 -6.33 4.10
N MET A 30 3.11 -6.78 3.53
CA MET A 30 4.42 -6.85 4.21
C MET A 30 4.98 -5.46 4.54
N THR A 31 4.89 -4.47 3.64
CA THR A 31 5.40 -3.12 3.90
C THR A 31 4.65 -2.44 5.05
N LEU A 32 3.35 -2.75 5.19
CA LEU A 32 2.53 -2.26 6.30
C LEU A 32 2.80 -2.96 7.64
N LYS A 33 3.49 -4.12 7.68
CA LYS A 33 3.77 -4.83 8.94
C LYS A 33 4.60 -3.99 9.92
N HIS A 34 5.52 -3.16 9.41
CA HIS A 34 6.35 -2.28 10.24
C HIS A 34 5.56 -1.12 10.86
N GLN A 35 4.35 -0.84 10.34
CA GLN A 35 3.45 0.19 10.86
C GLN A 35 2.35 -0.37 11.77
N LYS A 36 2.34 -1.68 12.01
CA LYS A 36 1.35 -2.33 12.89
C LYS A 36 1.35 -1.69 14.27
N GLY A 37 0.17 -1.21 14.67
CA GLY A 37 -0.07 -0.56 15.97
C GLY A 37 -0.12 0.96 15.94
N ARG A 38 0.27 1.60 14.84
CA ARG A 38 0.15 3.07 14.63
C ARG A 38 -0.75 3.45 13.45
N LEU A 39 -1.03 2.51 12.56
CA LEU A 39 -1.86 2.72 11.38
C LEU A 39 -3.34 2.85 11.77
N SER A 40 -3.95 3.98 11.45
CA SER A 40 -5.42 4.18 11.51
C SER A 40 -6.10 3.59 10.27
N LEU A 41 -7.44 3.55 10.26
CA LEU A 41 -8.21 3.18 9.08
C LEU A 41 -8.04 4.19 7.93
N ASP A 42 -7.93 5.47 8.25
CA ASP A 42 -7.70 6.52 7.25
C ASP A 42 -6.32 6.37 6.61
N ASP A 43 -5.28 6.11 7.41
CA ASP A 43 -3.94 5.83 6.90
C ASP A 43 -3.92 4.60 5.99
N LEU A 44 -4.65 3.54 6.39
CA LEU A 44 -4.76 2.33 5.58
C LEU A 44 -5.46 2.61 4.25
N MET A 45 -6.54 3.39 4.25
CA MET A 45 -7.29 3.72 3.03
C MET A 45 -6.45 4.56 2.06
N ILE A 46 -5.68 5.53 2.58
CA ILE A 46 -4.75 6.33 1.78
C ILE A 46 -3.66 5.42 1.19
N ALA A 47 -3.07 4.55 1.99
CA ALA A 47 -2.02 3.64 1.52
C ALA A 47 -2.53 2.68 0.43
N ILE A 48 -3.75 2.16 0.56
CA ILE A 48 -4.39 1.32 -0.48
C ILE A 48 -4.57 2.10 -1.78
N SER A 49 -5.07 3.34 -1.69
CA SER A 49 -5.30 4.18 -2.88
C SER A 49 -4.00 4.46 -3.64
N ILE A 50 -2.91 4.75 -2.93
CA ILE A 50 -1.58 4.98 -3.51
C ILE A 50 -1.06 3.71 -4.21
N GLU A 51 -1.16 2.56 -3.55
CA GLU A 51 -0.70 1.28 -4.13
C GLU A 51 -1.53 0.87 -5.34
N GLU A 52 -2.84 1.11 -5.31
CA GLU A 52 -3.72 0.85 -6.46
C GLU A 52 -3.35 1.72 -7.66
N GLU A 53 -3.10 3.01 -7.45
CA GLU A 53 -2.63 3.90 -8.50
C GLU A 53 -1.28 3.45 -9.07
N HIS A 54 -0.32 3.10 -8.20
CA HIS A 54 1.00 2.61 -8.59
C HIS A 54 0.91 1.32 -9.44
N ARG A 55 0.04 0.38 -9.07
CA ARG A 55 -0.24 -0.83 -9.85
C ARG A 55 -0.83 -0.51 -11.21
N ASN A 56 -1.80 0.40 -11.26
CA ASN A 56 -2.46 0.82 -12.49
C ASN A 56 -1.49 1.51 -13.45
N GLN A 57 -0.51 2.27 -12.94
CA GLN A 57 0.55 2.88 -13.76
C GLN A 57 1.52 1.82 -14.29
N THR A 58 1.92 0.86 -13.44
CA THR A 58 2.82 -0.25 -13.82
C THR A 58 2.21 -1.14 -14.90
N HIS A 59 0.90 -1.41 -14.84
CA HIS A 59 0.20 -2.20 -15.85
C HIS A 59 -0.01 -1.46 -17.19
N LYS A 60 0.19 -0.14 -17.24
CA LYS A 60 -0.10 0.69 -18.43
C LYS A 60 1.13 1.03 -19.27
N MET A 61 2.35 0.64 -18.91
CA MET A 61 3.55 1.01 -19.68
C MET A 61 4.54 -0.15 -19.84
N PRO A 62 4.94 -0.52 -21.08
CA PRO A 62 6.29 -0.99 -21.33
C PRO A 62 7.19 0.24 -21.22
N VAL A 63 7.81 0.42 -20.06
CA VAL A 63 8.74 1.53 -19.88
C VAL A 63 10.09 1.15 -20.49
N GLU A 64 10.25 1.35 -21.80
CA GLU A 64 11.58 1.44 -22.41
C GLU A 64 12.24 2.76 -21.97
N HIS A 65 12.81 2.78 -20.75
CA HIS A 65 13.79 3.79 -20.38
C HIS A 65 15.11 3.44 -21.06
N HIS A 66 15.32 3.95 -22.28
CA HIS A 66 16.67 4.11 -22.82
C HIS A 66 17.28 5.37 -22.18
N PRO A 67 18.28 5.27 -21.29
CA PRO A 67 18.97 6.45 -20.80
C PRO A 67 19.74 7.10 -21.97
N ARG A 68 19.27 8.27 -22.43
CA ARG A 68 20.08 9.15 -23.29
C ARG A 68 21.16 9.82 -22.44
N ALA A 69 22.28 9.13 -22.27
CA ALA A 69 23.49 9.76 -21.76
C ALA A 69 24.07 10.69 -22.86
N ASN A 70 24.06 12.00 -22.62
CA ASN A 70 24.77 12.94 -23.48
C ASN A 70 26.28 12.84 -23.17
N LEU A 71 27.05 12.24 -24.08
CA LEU A 71 28.52 12.25 -24.04
C LEU A 71 29.01 13.63 -24.48
N ILE A 72 29.51 14.42 -23.54
CA ILE A 72 30.36 15.58 -23.85
C ILE A 72 31.76 15.06 -24.22
N VAL A 73 32.08 15.06 -25.51
CA VAL A 73 33.46 14.88 -25.98
C VAL A 73 34.23 16.16 -25.66
N GLY A 74 35.15 16.07 -24.70
CA GLY A 74 36.14 17.11 -24.43
C GLY A 74 37.08 17.28 -25.62
N LYS A 75 37.36 18.54 -25.97
CA LYS A 75 38.39 18.94 -26.92
C LYS A 75 39.72 19.15 -26.23
#